data_AF-F7XHT6-F1
#
_entry.id   AF-F7XHT6-F1
#
_cell.length_a   1.000
_cell.length_b   1.000
_cell.length_c   1.000
_cell.angle_alpha   90.00
_cell.angle_beta   90.00
_cell.angle_gamma   90.00
#
_symmetry.space_group_name_H-M   'P 1'
#
loop_
_entity.id
_entity.type
_entity.pdbx_description
1 polymer ?
#
loop_
_entity_poly.entity_id
_entity_poly.type
_entity_poly.pdbx_seq_one_letter_code
_entity_poly.pdbx_strand_id
1 'polypeptide(L)'
;MERGSVTTPFGRRAMTLGMLASQIAAGNVPPDRSVDKWKLFRSLCEAKTVIGVSDRSLAVLNALLSFYPGAELSGENGLVVFPSNAQLSLRTHGMAGTTLRRHLACLVESGLILRRDSPNGKRYARRSRNGAVGEAFGFDLSPLVARADEFKAAAAKLAAAKQYHRLMRERLSLCRRDIAKLLELLRDSDLPTDCEQQQRRYEELSAPLSRKASVSDVETLHDAMAELRTDLSNQLEKLLNSKKMGANDRHNGQHIQSSHPDSQFESEPGLGKGSGKFSAGAQSCNADPVTPKAKLSEVSTRIDSQPPVSSVSPSLPISRLAREIPLPVLLSACPQIADYGPQGRITNWKDLLTAAVVVRTMLNVSTDAYDDACTVLGQENAATVIACILERADCISSPGGYLRVLTARARRQAFSVAPMVAALRRARGASMPLAS
;
A
#
# COMPACT_ATOMS: atom_id res chain seq x y z
N MET A 1 -12.30 42.88 22.81
CA MET A 1 -12.05 41.51 22.29
C MET A 1 -12.81 40.54 23.17
N GLU A 2 -13.97 40.06 22.72
CA GLU A 2 -14.68 39.00 23.44
C GLU A 2 -13.95 37.67 23.22
N ARG A 3 -13.69 36.92 24.29
CA ARG A 3 -13.18 35.55 24.17
C ARG A 3 -14.30 34.70 23.57
N GLY A 4 -14.03 34.00 22.47
CA GLY A 4 -15.02 33.21 21.75
C GLY A 4 -15.83 32.33 22.70
N SER A 5 -17.16 32.44 22.66
CA SER A 5 -18.03 31.90 23.70
C SER A 5 -17.91 30.37 23.81
N VAL A 6 -17.61 29.91 25.03
CA VAL A 6 -17.45 28.48 25.37
C VAL A 6 -18.78 27.77 25.14
N THR A 7 -18.89 26.97 24.08
CA THR A 7 -20.16 26.32 23.70
C THR A 7 -20.35 25.01 24.46
N THR A 8 -21.31 24.98 25.38
CA THR A 8 -21.75 23.73 26.02
C THR A 8 -22.46 22.83 25.00
N PRO A 9 -22.24 21.50 25.04
CA PRO A 9 -22.91 20.57 24.14
C PRO A 9 -24.42 20.46 24.45
N PHE A 10 -25.26 20.38 23.42
CA PHE A 10 -26.72 20.34 23.59
C PHE A 10 -27.23 18.95 24.02
N GLY A 11 -28.18 18.92 24.95
CA GLY A 11 -28.85 17.71 25.42
C GLY A 11 -28.06 16.94 26.48
N ARG A 12 -28.19 15.60 26.52
CA ARG A 12 -27.63 14.74 27.58
C ARG A 12 -26.13 14.42 27.44
N ARG A 13 -25.34 15.16 26.65
CA ARG A 13 -23.90 14.89 26.45
C ARG A 13 -23.08 15.69 27.47
N ALA A 14 -22.26 15.02 28.27
CA ALA A 14 -21.31 15.71 29.15
C ALA A 14 -20.25 16.47 28.35
N MET A 15 -19.75 17.58 28.91
CA MET A 15 -18.60 18.32 28.37
C MET A 15 -17.31 17.71 28.93
N THR A 16 -16.28 17.54 28.10
CA THR A 16 -14.97 16.99 28.53
C THR A 16 -13.88 18.06 28.49
N LEU A 17 -12.82 17.85 29.27
CA LEU A 17 -11.65 18.76 29.29
C LEU A 17 -11.04 18.93 27.89
N GLY A 18 -10.97 17.85 27.09
CA GLY A 18 -10.48 17.89 25.70
C GLY A 18 -11.35 18.74 24.77
N MET A 19 -12.68 18.76 24.98
CA MET A 19 -13.57 19.67 24.24
C MET A 19 -13.33 21.12 24.62
N LEU A 20 -13.15 21.44 25.92
CA LEU A 20 -12.83 22.78 26.38
C LEU A 20 -11.47 23.27 25.84
N ALA A 21 -10.44 22.44 25.92
CA ALA A 21 -9.11 22.73 25.37
C ALA A 21 -9.17 22.98 23.84
N SER A 22 -9.97 22.19 23.11
CA SER A 22 -10.19 22.38 21.68
C SER A 22 -10.92 23.70 21.36
N GLN A 23 -11.86 24.13 22.21
CA GLN A 23 -12.53 25.45 22.07
C GLN A 23 -11.58 26.61 22.33
N ILE A 24 -10.73 26.52 23.37
CA ILE A 24 -9.73 27.55 23.67
C ILE A 24 -8.69 27.64 22.54
N ALA A 25 -8.19 26.51 22.03
CA ALA A 25 -7.26 26.49 20.90
C ALA A 25 -7.89 27.07 19.61
N ALA A 26 -9.16 26.78 19.34
CA ALA A 26 -9.91 27.37 18.23
C ALA A 26 -10.15 28.88 18.38
N GLY A 27 -10.40 29.37 19.61
CA GLY A 27 -10.61 30.79 19.90
C GLY A 27 -9.34 31.64 19.83
N ASN A 28 -8.15 31.03 19.83
CA ASN A 28 -6.85 31.70 19.79
C ASN A 28 -6.22 31.73 18.37
N VAL A 29 -6.97 31.37 17.32
CA VAL A 29 -6.47 31.39 15.93
C VAL A 29 -6.36 32.84 15.42
N PRO A 30 -5.20 33.30 14.92
CA PRO A 30 -5.09 34.61 14.26
C PRO A 30 -6.00 34.66 13.02
N PRO A 31 -6.76 35.74 12.79
CA PRO A 31 -7.73 35.82 11.68
C PRO A 31 -7.08 35.59 10.31
N ASP A 32 -5.88 36.16 10.12
CA ASP A 32 -5.06 36.14 8.90
C ASP A 32 -4.49 34.74 8.56
N ARG A 33 -4.62 33.75 9.45
CA ARG A 33 -4.03 32.42 9.29
C ARG A 33 -4.85 31.55 8.35
N SER A 34 -4.55 31.60 7.05
CA SER A 34 -5.14 30.69 6.06
C SER A 34 -4.43 29.32 5.98
N VAL A 35 -5.18 28.25 5.68
CA VAL A 35 -4.63 26.91 5.40
C VAL A 35 -5.40 26.20 4.29
N ASP A 36 -4.69 25.76 3.23
CA ASP A 36 -5.22 24.88 2.18
C ASP A 36 -5.84 23.60 2.76
N LYS A 37 -7.16 23.44 2.56
CA LYS A 37 -7.94 22.35 3.15
C LYS A 37 -7.56 20.96 2.66
N TRP A 38 -7.04 20.82 1.44
CA TRP A 38 -6.68 19.55 0.84
C TRP A 38 -5.22 19.15 1.07
N LYS A 39 -4.31 20.11 1.23
CA LYS A 39 -2.98 19.85 1.82
C LYS A 39 -3.15 19.37 3.27
N LEU A 40 -3.95 20.07 4.08
CA LEU A 40 -4.21 19.70 5.47
C LEU A 40 -4.88 18.33 5.60
N PHE A 41 -5.90 18.03 4.78
CA PHE A 41 -6.58 16.73 4.80
C PHE A 41 -5.63 15.56 4.47
N ARG A 42 -4.65 15.75 3.56
CA ARG A 42 -3.62 14.73 3.28
C ARG A 42 -2.74 14.46 4.51
N SER A 43 -2.27 15.51 5.19
CA SER A 43 -1.52 15.35 6.44
C SER A 43 -2.33 14.60 7.52
N LEU A 44 -3.64 14.90 7.65
CA LEU A 44 -4.53 14.18 8.58
C LEU A 44 -4.67 12.69 8.22
N CYS A 45 -4.77 12.34 6.93
CA CYS A 45 -4.80 10.95 6.47
C CYS A 45 -3.47 10.20 6.73
N GLU A 46 -2.34 10.87 6.59
CA GLU A 46 -1.02 10.30 6.90
C GLU A 46 -0.79 10.12 8.40
N ALA A 47 -1.29 11.06 9.22
CA ALA A 47 -1.17 11.10 10.68
C ALA A 47 -2.28 10.38 11.45
N LYS A 48 -3.23 9.74 10.76
CA LYS A 48 -4.47 9.17 11.35
C LYS A 48 -4.25 8.26 12.57
N THR A 49 -3.12 7.54 12.62
CA THR A 49 -2.75 6.64 13.73
C THR A 49 -2.31 7.38 14.99
N VAL A 50 -1.69 8.56 14.86
CA VAL A 50 -1.30 9.42 16.00
C VAL A 50 -2.50 10.22 16.50
N ILE A 51 -3.39 10.62 15.60
CA ILE A 51 -4.62 11.37 15.93
C ILE A 51 -5.73 10.45 16.49
N GLY A 52 -5.60 9.13 16.31
CA GLY A 52 -6.55 8.12 16.82
C GLY A 52 -7.86 8.03 16.03
N VAL A 53 -7.84 8.39 14.73
CA VAL A 53 -9.06 8.58 13.92
C VAL A 53 -9.14 7.56 12.79
N SER A 54 -10.32 6.93 12.63
CA SER A 54 -10.57 5.89 11.63
C SER A 54 -10.90 6.46 10.24
N ASP A 55 -10.61 5.70 9.18
CA ASP A 55 -10.83 6.11 7.79
C ASP A 55 -12.29 6.48 7.48
N ARG A 56 -13.27 5.76 8.05
CA ARG A 56 -14.70 6.13 7.94
C ARG A 56 -14.99 7.50 8.58
N SER A 57 -14.24 7.92 9.60
CA SER A 57 -14.34 9.26 10.20
C SER A 57 -13.64 10.32 9.34
N LEU A 58 -12.49 10.01 8.74
CA LEU A 58 -11.82 10.89 7.77
C LEU A 58 -12.68 11.10 6.50
N ALA A 59 -13.44 10.10 6.06
CA ALA A 59 -14.41 10.27 4.97
C ALA A 59 -15.52 11.28 5.33
N VAL A 60 -16.00 11.28 6.58
CA VAL A 60 -16.94 12.31 7.07
C VAL A 60 -16.28 13.69 7.14
N LEU A 61 -15.00 13.78 7.52
CA LEU A 61 -14.26 15.04 7.52
C LEU A 61 -14.05 15.59 6.10
N ASN A 62 -13.68 14.73 5.13
CA ASN A 62 -13.62 15.06 3.71
C ASN A 62 -14.95 15.63 3.21
N ALA A 63 -16.06 14.98 3.56
CA ALA A 63 -17.40 15.47 3.23
C ALA A 63 -17.67 16.84 3.87
N LEU A 64 -17.32 17.08 5.13
CA LEU A 64 -17.45 18.41 5.77
C LEU A 64 -16.64 19.50 5.05
N LEU A 65 -15.36 19.24 4.75
CA LEU A 65 -14.47 20.17 4.04
C LEU A 65 -14.98 20.52 2.62
N SER A 66 -15.72 19.60 1.99
CA SER A 66 -16.35 19.82 0.68
C SER A 66 -17.57 20.76 0.73
N PHE A 67 -18.13 21.09 1.90
CA PHE A 67 -19.20 22.10 2.04
C PHE A 67 -18.66 23.51 2.32
N TYR A 68 -17.40 23.65 2.69
CA TYR A 68 -16.75 24.95 2.82
C TYR A 68 -16.34 25.46 1.43
N PRO A 69 -16.76 26.68 1.01
CA PRO A 69 -16.65 27.12 -0.39
C PRO A 69 -15.22 27.48 -0.81
N GLY A 70 -14.43 28.10 0.06
CA GLY A 70 -13.04 28.47 -0.24
C GLY A 70 -12.11 27.27 -0.38
N ALA A 71 -10.98 27.44 -1.06
CA ALA A 71 -9.89 26.45 -1.07
C ALA A 71 -9.11 26.46 0.25
N GLU A 72 -8.99 27.64 0.88
CA GLU A 72 -8.28 27.85 2.14
C GLU A 72 -9.25 28.13 3.29
N LEU A 73 -9.00 27.48 4.42
CA LEU A 73 -9.67 27.75 5.69
C LEU A 73 -9.02 29.02 6.29
N SER A 74 -9.72 30.16 6.28
CA SER A 74 -9.32 31.41 6.96
C SER A 74 -10.39 31.82 7.98
N GLY A 75 -10.01 32.60 9.01
CA GLY A 75 -10.97 33.05 10.03
C GLY A 75 -12.06 33.97 9.47
N GLU A 76 -11.68 34.81 8.51
CA GLU A 76 -12.49 35.87 7.89
C GLU A 76 -13.82 35.37 7.30
N ASN A 77 -13.77 34.21 6.63
CA ASN A 77 -14.92 33.66 5.90
C ASN A 77 -15.90 32.86 6.79
N GLY A 78 -15.59 32.69 8.08
CA GLY A 78 -16.38 31.93 9.04
C GLY A 78 -16.25 30.41 8.86
N LEU A 79 -15.52 29.76 9.75
CA LEU A 79 -15.17 28.34 9.65
C LEU A 79 -16.31 27.35 10.04
N VAL A 80 -17.58 27.77 9.96
CA VAL A 80 -18.74 26.97 10.40
C VAL A 80 -19.55 26.42 9.22
N VAL A 81 -19.56 25.09 9.05
CA VAL A 81 -20.35 24.39 8.04
C VAL A 81 -21.59 23.73 8.63
N PHE A 82 -22.75 23.88 7.97
CA PHE A 82 -24.05 23.42 8.46
C PHE A 82 -24.79 22.41 7.54
N PRO A 83 -24.12 21.41 6.91
CA PRO A 83 -24.76 20.50 5.97
C PRO A 83 -25.79 19.56 6.63
N SER A 84 -26.77 19.14 5.84
CA SER A 84 -27.76 18.15 6.29
C SER A 84 -27.16 16.74 6.38
N ASN A 85 -27.74 15.87 7.22
CA ASN A 85 -27.27 14.48 7.32
C ASN A 85 -27.46 13.70 6.01
N ALA A 86 -28.45 14.06 5.18
CA ALA A 86 -28.65 13.44 3.86
C ALA A 86 -27.56 13.86 2.86
N GLN A 87 -27.19 15.15 2.84
CA GLN A 87 -26.09 15.66 2.01
C GLN A 87 -24.73 15.10 2.42
N LEU A 88 -24.49 14.95 3.73
CA LEU A 88 -23.31 14.26 4.26
C LEU A 88 -23.30 12.77 3.87
N SER A 89 -24.42 12.06 4.03
CA SER A 89 -24.57 10.65 3.64
C SER A 89 -24.22 10.44 2.16
N LEU A 90 -24.77 11.26 1.26
CA LEU A 90 -24.46 11.24 -0.17
C LEU A 90 -22.94 11.37 -0.43
N ARG A 91 -22.30 12.38 0.16
CA ARG A 91 -20.84 12.63 0.00
C ARG A 91 -19.94 11.66 0.77
N THR A 92 -20.52 10.75 1.56
CA THR A 92 -19.81 9.67 2.28
C THR A 92 -20.21 8.29 1.75
N HIS A 93 -20.51 8.21 0.44
CA HIS A 93 -20.86 6.98 -0.28
C HIS A 93 -22.08 6.24 0.31
N GLY A 94 -23.11 6.98 0.73
CA GLY A 94 -24.36 6.42 1.26
C GLY A 94 -24.32 6.04 2.75
N MET A 95 -23.37 6.56 3.53
CA MET A 95 -23.23 6.22 4.95
C MET A 95 -24.54 6.45 5.73
N ALA A 96 -25.05 5.39 6.36
CA ALA A 96 -26.29 5.43 7.14
C ALA A 96 -26.26 6.49 8.26
N GLY A 97 -27.40 7.15 8.50
CA GLY A 97 -27.49 8.29 9.40
C GLY A 97 -27.20 8.00 10.89
N THR A 98 -27.17 6.74 11.31
CA THR A 98 -26.64 6.28 12.61
C THR A 98 -25.11 6.28 12.62
N THR A 99 -24.50 5.59 11.66
CA THR A 99 -23.06 5.50 11.44
C THR A 99 -22.42 6.88 11.25
N LEU A 100 -23.06 7.75 10.46
CA LEU A 100 -22.65 9.14 10.28
C LEU A 100 -22.62 9.92 11.61
N ARG A 101 -23.66 9.77 12.45
CA ARG A 101 -23.70 10.42 13.77
C ARG A 101 -22.61 9.90 14.71
N ARG A 102 -22.28 8.60 14.67
CA ARG A 102 -21.17 8.01 15.42
C ARG A 102 -19.82 8.62 14.99
N HIS A 103 -19.53 8.66 13.68
CA HIS A 103 -18.28 9.24 13.19
C HIS A 103 -18.17 10.75 13.45
N LEU A 104 -19.27 11.50 13.37
CA LEU A 104 -19.32 12.90 13.79
C LEU A 104 -19.04 13.08 15.30
N ALA A 105 -19.46 12.14 16.16
CA ALA A 105 -19.11 12.16 17.58
C ALA A 105 -17.60 11.94 17.78
N CYS A 106 -17.00 10.97 17.08
CA CYS A 106 -15.56 10.69 17.14
C CYS A 106 -14.68 11.85 16.62
N LEU A 107 -15.12 12.59 15.60
CA LEU A 107 -14.43 13.80 15.13
C LEU A 107 -14.47 14.96 16.15
N VAL A 108 -15.51 15.02 16.98
CA VAL A 108 -15.59 15.97 18.11
C VAL A 108 -14.75 15.49 19.30
N GLU A 109 -14.73 14.18 19.57
CA GLU A 109 -13.95 13.58 20.67
C GLU A 109 -12.44 13.65 20.44
N SER A 110 -11.98 13.59 19.17
CA SER A 110 -10.57 13.80 18.77
C SER A 110 -10.16 15.28 18.64
N GLY A 111 -11.10 16.21 18.87
CA GLY A 111 -10.84 17.65 18.76
C GLY A 111 -10.49 18.11 17.34
N LEU A 112 -10.96 17.39 16.31
CA LEU A 112 -10.79 17.78 14.90
C LEU A 112 -11.89 18.76 14.43
N ILE A 113 -13.11 18.61 14.94
CA ILE A 113 -14.20 19.57 14.70
C ILE A 113 -14.86 19.93 16.03
N LEU A 114 -15.32 21.17 16.13
CA LEU A 114 -16.21 21.61 17.21
C LEU A 114 -17.65 21.59 16.73
N ARG A 115 -18.59 21.64 17.68
CA ARG A 115 -20.02 21.57 17.41
C ARG A 115 -20.73 22.76 18.06
N ARG A 116 -21.32 23.60 17.22
CA ARG A 116 -22.08 24.80 17.60
C ARG A 116 -23.56 24.47 17.43
N ASP A 117 -24.12 23.77 18.41
CA ASP A 117 -25.54 23.42 18.43
C ASP A 117 -26.41 24.67 18.60
N SER A 118 -27.56 24.71 17.92
CA SER A 118 -28.58 25.74 18.14
C SER A 118 -29.46 25.38 19.34
N PRO A 119 -30.23 26.35 19.91
CA PRO A 119 -31.21 26.07 20.98
C PRO A 119 -32.24 24.98 20.62
N ASN A 120 -32.46 24.74 19.33
CA ASN A 120 -33.39 23.72 18.82
C ASN A 120 -32.69 22.43 18.32
N GLY A 121 -31.38 22.28 18.54
CA GLY A 121 -30.58 21.13 18.09
C GLY A 121 -30.46 20.95 16.56
N LYS A 122 -31.03 21.86 15.77
CA LYS A 122 -30.96 21.87 14.29
C LYS A 122 -29.72 22.63 13.81
N ARG A 123 -29.21 22.28 12.62
CA ARG A 123 -28.13 23.03 11.95
C ARG A 123 -28.75 24.02 10.96
N TYR A 124 -28.37 25.29 11.04
CA TYR A 124 -28.78 26.36 10.13
C TYR A 124 -27.88 27.59 10.31
N ALA A 125 -27.84 28.45 9.31
CA ALA A 125 -27.27 29.79 9.41
C ALA A 125 -28.37 30.84 9.36
N ARG A 126 -28.34 31.78 10.31
CA ARG A 126 -29.22 32.95 10.34
C ARG A 126 -28.48 34.13 9.69
N ARG A 127 -29.01 34.64 8.58
CA ARG A 127 -28.50 35.88 7.98
C ARG A 127 -28.96 37.07 8.83
N SER A 128 -28.08 38.05 8.99
CA SER A 128 -28.41 39.36 9.56
C SER A 128 -29.28 40.17 8.58
N ARG A 129 -29.87 41.28 9.04
CA ARG A 129 -30.69 42.17 8.18
C ARG A 129 -29.94 42.65 6.93
N ASN A 130 -28.61 42.74 6.99
CA ASN A 130 -27.75 43.20 5.90
C ASN A 130 -27.26 42.04 5.00
N GLY A 131 -27.92 40.88 5.00
CA GLY A 131 -27.62 39.72 4.14
C GLY A 131 -26.41 38.87 4.55
N ALA A 132 -25.42 39.45 5.25
CA ALA A 132 -24.28 38.75 5.84
C ALA A 132 -24.71 37.62 6.81
N VAL A 133 -23.88 36.59 6.97
CA VAL A 133 -24.11 35.50 7.94
C VAL A 133 -23.91 36.06 9.35
N GLY A 134 -24.97 36.11 10.17
CA GLY A 134 -24.92 36.64 11.53
C GLY A 134 -24.62 35.56 12.57
N GLU A 135 -25.36 34.46 12.55
CA GLU A 135 -25.16 33.32 13.45
C GLU A 135 -25.14 32.01 12.65
N ALA A 136 -24.15 31.16 12.86
CA ALA A 136 -24.05 29.85 12.20
C ALA A 136 -24.02 28.73 13.24
N PHE A 137 -24.98 27.81 13.14
CA PHE A 137 -25.12 26.64 14.01
C PHE A 137 -24.88 25.36 13.18
N GLY A 138 -23.83 24.62 13.53
CA GLY A 138 -23.27 23.55 12.71
C GLY A 138 -22.00 22.94 13.29
N PHE A 139 -21.05 22.59 12.42
CA PHE A 139 -19.70 22.14 12.79
C PHE A 139 -18.69 23.22 12.50
N ASP A 140 -17.84 23.51 13.48
CA ASP A 140 -16.82 24.55 13.42
C ASP A 140 -15.45 23.90 13.16
N LEU A 141 -14.78 24.34 12.09
CA LEU A 141 -13.53 23.79 11.56
C LEU A 141 -12.28 24.51 12.09
N SER A 142 -12.44 25.52 12.95
CA SER A 142 -11.34 26.29 13.56
C SER A 142 -10.24 25.44 14.24
N PRO A 143 -10.53 24.28 14.89
CA PRO A 143 -9.47 23.41 15.43
C PRO A 143 -8.47 22.91 14.38
N LEU A 144 -8.91 22.76 13.13
CA LEU A 144 -8.06 22.31 12.01
C LEU A 144 -7.02 23.37 11.66
N VAL A 145 -7.40 24.65 11.69
CA VAL A 145 -6.50 25.79 11.42
C VAL A 145 -5.56 26.02 12.61
N ALA A 146 -6.08 25.94 13.85
CA ALA A 146 -5.28 26.01 15.07
C ALA A 146 -4.15 24.97 15.07
N ARG A 147 -4.50 23.69 14.91
CA ARG A 147 -3.59 22.54 15.01
C ARG A 147 -2.93 22.15 13.68
N ALA A 148 -3.03 22.99 12.64
CA ALA A 148 -2.54 22.66 11.30
C ALA A 148 -1.06 22.24 11.28
N ASP A 149 -0.21 22.88 12.11
CA ASP A 149 1.24 22.60 12.13
C ASP A 149 1.59 21.36 12.99
N GLU A 150 0.80 21.07 14.03
CA GLU A 150 0.85 19.80 14.77
C GLU A 150 0.60 18.62 13.80
N PHE A 151 -0.45 18.72 12.97
CA PHE A 151 -0.80 17.69 11.99
C PHE A 151 0.23 17.55 10.87
N LYS A 152 0.80 18.67 10.37
CA LYS A 152 1.93 18.64 9.40
C LYS A 152 3.15 17.94 10.01
N ALA A 153 3.54 18.28 11.24
CA ALA A 153 4.71 17.70 11.90
C ALA A 153 4.52 16.20 12.19
N ALA A 154 3.33 15.80 12.66
CA ALA A 154 2.99 14.39 12.87
C ALA A 154 3.02 13.59 11.55
N ALA A 155 2.47 14.14 10.46
CA ALA A 155 2.52 13.54 9.14
C ALA A 155 3.97 13.38 8.64
N ALA A 156 4.77 14.46 8.70
CA ALA A 156 6.17 14.47 8.28
C ALA A 156 7.01 13.43 9.05
N LYS A 157 6.83 13.31 10.37
CA LYS A 157 7.51 12.29 11.20
C LYS A 157 7.15 10.86 10.77
N LEU A 158 5.88 10.60 10.45
CA LEU A 158 5.43 9.29 9.97
C LEU A 158 5.85 9.00 8.52
N ALA A 159 5.92 10.01 7.66
CA ALA A 159 6.43 9.90 6.31
C ALA A 159 7.94 9.56 6.32
N ALA A 160 8.73 10.29 7.13
CA ALA A 160 10.14 10.03 7.34
C ALA A 160 10.40 8.61 7.88
N ALA A 161 9.63 8.16 8.88
CA ALA A 161 9.75 6.79 9.40
C ALA A 161 9.44 5.70 8.34
N LYS A 162 8.43 5.91 7.49
CA LYS A 162 8.10 4.99 6.37
C LYS A 162 9.21 4.99 5.31
N GLN A 163 9.74 6.16 4.96
CA GLN A 163 10.85 6.31 4.01
C GLN A 163 12.13 5.67 4.54
N TYR A 164 12.45 5.87 5.82
CA TYR A 164 13.60 5.26 6.47
C TYR A 164 13.52 3.73 6.46
N HIS A 165 12.37 3.15 6.87
CA HIS A 165 12.16 1.70 6.79
C HIS A 165 12.31 1.18 5.35
N ARG A 166 11.76 1.90 4.35
CA ARG A 166 11.96 1.55 2.93
C ARG A 166 13.45 1.54 2.55
N LEU A 167 14.20 2.59 2.89
CA LEU A 167 15.62 2.71 2.58
C LEU A 167 16.46 1.61 3.26
N MET A 168 16.16 1.25 4.51
CA MET A 168 16.87 0.14 5.18
C MET A 168 16.59 -1.21 4.51
N ARG A 169 15.35 -1.45 4.03
CA ARG A 169 15.03 -2.66 3.26
C ARG A 169 15.70 -2.68 1.89
N GLU A 170 15.83 -1.54 1.23
CA GLU A 170 16.57 -1.41 -0.04
C GLU A 170 18.07 -1.65 0.17
N ARG A 171 18.67 -1.09 1.25
CA ARG A 171 20.07 -1.37 1.65
C ARG A 171 20.31 -2.85 1.97
N LEU A 172 19.43 -3.49 2.76
CA LEU A 172 19.49 -4.92 3.07
C LEU A 172 19.40 -5.77 1.79
N SER A 173 18.53 -5.39 0.85
CA SER A 173 18.38 -6.07 -0.44
C SER A 173 19.63 -5.96 -1.33
N LEU A 174 20.31 -4.80 -1.31
CA LEU A 174 21.60 -4.63 -1.98
C LEU A 174 22.69 -5.47 -1.29
N CYS A 175 22.80 -5.38 0.04
CA CYS A 175 23.80 -6.09 0.82
C CYS A 175 23.72 -7.61 0.63
N ARG A 176 22.51 -8.20 0.63
CA ARG A 176 22.27 -9.63 0.30
C ARG A 176 22.81 -10.01 -1.09
N ARG A 177 22.52 -9.20 -2.10
CA ARG A 177 22.99 -9.41 -3.49
C ARG A 177 24.52 -9.29 -3.59
N ASP A 178 25.10 -8.30 -2.91
CA ASP A 178 26.54 -8.05 -2.91
C ASP A 178 27.28 -9.24 -2.26
N ILE A 179 26.83 -9.71 -1.08
CA ILE A 179 27.38 -10.89 -0.39
C ILE A 179 27.32 -12.14 -1.29
N ALA A 180 26.16 -12.39 -1.92
CA ALA A 180 26.02 -13.53 -2.83
C ALA A 180 27.01 -13.50 -4.00
N LYS A 181 27.37 -12.30 -4.51
CA LYS A 181 28.40 -12.13 -5.55
C LYS A 181 29.82 -12.27 -5.02
N LEU A 182 30.11 -11.85 -3.78
CA LEU A 182 31.42 -12.07 -3.16
C LEU A 182 31.66 -13.56 -2.85
N LEU A 183 30.63 -14.29 -2.40
CA LEU A 183 30.69 -15.74 -2.18
C LEU A 183 30.87 -16.53 -3.48
N GLU A 184 30.23 -16.10 -4.57
CA GLU A 184 30.42 -16.66 -5.91
C GLU A 184 31.87 -16.49 -6.38
N LEU A 185 32.44 -15.28 -6.27
CA LEU A 185 33.85 -15.02 -6.60
C LEU A 185 34.85 -15.77 -5.71
N LEU A 186 34.52 -15.97 -4.43
CA LEU A 186 35.36 -16.72 -3.48
C LEU A 186 35.37 -18.22 -3.82
N ARG A 187 34.22 -18.78 -4.18
CA ARG A 187 34.09 -20.19 -4.60
C ARG A 187 34.77 -20.46 -5.95
N ASP A 188 34.73 -19.49 -6.86
CA ASP A 188 35.38 -19.58 -8.17
C ASP A 188 36.91 -19.30 -8.08
N SER A 189 37.48 -19.24 -6.87
CA SER A 189 38.92 -19.12 -6.58
C SER A 189 39.46 -20.40 -5.93
N ASP A 190 40.56 -20.96 -6.45
CA ASP A 190 41.11 -22.28 -6.05
C ASP A 190 41.78 -22.35 -4.65
N LEU A 191 41.18 -21.80 -3.59
CA LEU A 191 41.74 -21.84 -2.23
C LEU A 191 40.79 -22.40 -1.15
N PRO A 192 41.28 -23.25 -0.22
CA PRO A 192 40.49 -23.83 0.87
C PRO A 192 40.35 -22.89 2.08
N THR A 193 39.92 -21.64 1.87
CA THR A 193 39.70 -20.64 2.93
C THR A 193 38.21 -20.44 3.22
N ASP A 194 37.73 -21.00 4.34
CA ASP A 194 36.47 -20.72 5.08
C ASP A 194 35.15 -20.54 4.30
N CYS A 195 35.11 -20.82 3.00
CA CYS A 195 33.98 -20.48 2.13
C CYS A 195 32.68 -21.16 2.59
N GLU A 196 32.75 -22.39 3.09
CA GLU A 196 31.59 -23.07 3.70
C GLU A 196 31.10 -22.36 4.97
N GLN A 197 32.00 -21.82 5.80
CA GLN A 197 31.61 -21.12 7.04
C GLN A 197 30.93 -19.79 6.73
N GLN A 198 31.44 -19.03 5.74
CA GLN A 198 30.82 -17.77 5.32
C GLN A 198 29.50 -18.01 4.55
N GLN A 199 29.42 -19.09 3.77
CA GLN A 199 28.17 -19.54 3.13
C GLN A 199 27.11 -19.89 4.18
N ARG A 200 27.46 -20.65 5.23
CA ARG A 200 26.54 -20.98 6.34
C ARG A 200 26.07 -19.72 7.09
N ARG A 201 26.97 -18.80 7.45
CA ARG A 201 26.61 -17.47 8.03
C ARG A 201 25.64 -16.71 7.11
N TYR A 202 25.88 -16.71 5.79
CA TYR A 202 24.99 -16.06 4.85
C TYR A 202 23.61 -16.74 4.81
N GLU A 203 23.55 -18.07 4.75
CA GLU A 203 22.30 -18.82 4.70
C GLU A 203 21.44 -18.59 5.96
N GLU A 204 22.05 -18.63 7.15
CA GLU A 204 21.41 -18.31 8.44
C GLU A 204 20.79 -16.89 8.44
N LEU A 205 21.56 -15.88 8.01
CA LEU A 205 21.09 -14.49 7.92
C LEU A 205 20.12 -14.26 6.73
N SER A 206 20.17 -15.07 5.68
CA SER A 206 19.35 -14.94 4.47
C SER A 206 17.85 -15.17 4.71
N ALA A 207 17.50 -15.69 5.87
CA ALA A 207 16.15 -16.09 6.28
C ALA A 207 15.06 -15.06 5.89
N PRO A 208 13.82 -15.51 5.54
CA PRO A 208 12.74 -14.60 5.17
C PRO A 208 12.25 -13.76 6.35
N LEU A 209 12.53 -12.45 6.31
CA LEU A 209 11.94 -11.49 7.26
C LEU A 209 10.41 -11.52 7.23
N SER A 210 9.80 -11.39 8.41
CA SER A 210 8.35 -11.23 8.57
C SER A 210 7.81 -10.07 7.73
N ARG A 211 6.59 -10.24 7.18
CA ARG A 211 5.87 -9.14 6.48
C ARG A 211 5.51 -7.97 7.40
N LYS A 212 5.68 -8.13 8.71
CA LYS A 212 5.52 -7.10 9.75
C LYS A 212 6.81 -6.84 10.54
N ALA A 213 7.97 -7.18 9.98
CA ALA A 213 9.27 -6.86 10.60
C ALA A 213 9.32 -5.36 10.96
N SER A 214 9.82 -5.08 12.16
CA SER A 214 10.06 -3.74 12.67
C SER A 214 11.28 -3.10 11.97
N VAL A 215 11.51 -1.81 12.19
CA VAL A 215 12.69 -1.13 11.64
C VAL A 215 13.97 -1.71 12.25
N SER A 216 13.98 -1.95 13.56
CA SER A 216 15.10 -2.58 14.30
C SER A 216 15.39 -4.00 13.85
N ASP A 217 14.39 -4.77 13.42
CA ASP A 217 14.60 -6.13 12.85
C ASP A 217 15.28 -6.07 11.47
N VAL A 218 15.16 -4.94 10.76
CA VAL A 218 15.80 -4.70 9.46
C VAL A 218 17.19 -4.09 9.66
N GLU A 219 17.37 -3.20 10.65
CA GLU A 219 18.66 -2.61 11.02
C GLU A 219 19.64 -3.69 11.52
N THR A 220 19.28 -4.42 12.59
CA THR A 220 20.13 -5.48 13.16
C THR A 220 20.54 -6.55 12.15
N LEU A 221 19.64 -6.92 11.24
CA LEU A 221 19.95 -7.87 10.16
C LEU A 221 20.79 -7.23 9.03
N HIS A 222 20.64 -5.94 8.77
CA HIS A 222 21.49 -5.22 7.83
C HIS A 222 22.93 -5.10 8.37
N ASP A 223 23.09 -4.83 9.66
CA ASP A 223 24.40 -4.67 10.32
C ASP A 223 25.15 -6.00 10.32
N ALA A 224 24.52 -7.11 10.77
CA ALA A 224 25.12 -8.45 10.72
C ALA A 224 25.49 -8.90 9.29
N MET A 225 24.73 -8.46 8.27
CA MET A 225 25.09 -8.68 6.87
C MET A 225 26.21 -7.73 6.39
N ALA A 226 26.26 -6.50 6.87
CA ALA A 226 27.32 -5.55 6.53
C ALA A 226 28.67 -6.04 7.07
N GLU A 227 28.70 -6.58 8.29
CA GLU A 227 29.85 -7.28 8.88
C GLU A 227 30.33 -8.44 8.00
N LEU A 228 29.43 -9.38 7.67
CA LEU A 228 29.73 -10.53 6.78
C LEU A 228 30.25 -10.07 5.41
N ARG A 229 29.70 -8.98 4.85
CA ARG A 229 30.19 -8.39 3.60
C ARG A 229 31.60 -7.82 3.76
N THR A 230 31.90 -7.15 4.87
CA THR A 230 33.26 -6.66 5.13
C THR A 230 34.25 -7.78 5.39
N ASP A 231 33.85 -8.87 6.07
CA ASP A 231 34.68 -10.07 6.26
C ASP A 231 35.10 -10.65 4.90
N LEU A 232 34.13 -10.84 3.99
CA LEU A 232 34.35 -11.35 2.63
C LEU A 232 35.22 -10.41 1.78
N SER A 233 34.95 -9.10 1.80
CA SER A 233 35.82 -8.12 1.11
C SER A 233 37.25 -8.15 1.64
N ASN A 234 37.44 -8.18 2.97
CA ASN A 234 38.75 -8.25 3.61
C ASN A 234 39.49 -9.56 3.27
N GLN A 235 38.79 -10.68 3.13
CA GLN A 235 39.37 -11.95 2.66
C GLN A 235 39.81 -11.86 1.19
N LEU A 236 38.96 -11.34 0.30
CA LEU A 236 39.28 -11.19 -1.12
C LEU A 236 40.42 -10.18 -1.36
N GLU A 237 40.50 -9.09 -0.60
CA GLU A 237 41.63 -8.15 -0.66
C GLU A 237 42.95 -8.79 -0.20
N LYS A 238 42.93 -9.63 0.85
CA LYS A 238 44.11 -10.40 1.27
C LYS A 238 44.57 -11.37 0.18
N LEU A 239 43.65 -12.05 -0.51
CA LEU A 239 43.95 -12.92 -1.65
C LEU A 239 44.54 -12.15 -2.85
N LEU A 240 43.99 -10.98 -3.17
CA LEU A 240 44.53 -10.12 -4.23
C LEU A 240 45.92 -9.59 -3.90
N ASN A 241 46.23 -9.35 -2.63
CA ASN A 241 47.53 -8.84 -2.21
C ASN A 241 48.59 -9.95 -2.06
N SER A 242 48.23 -11.15 -1.58
CA SER A 242 49.15 -12.29 -1.58
C SER A 242 49.51 -12.74 -3.01
N LYS A 243 48.54 -12.75 -3.93
CA LYS A 243 48.77 -13.08 -5.36
C LYS A 243 49.72 -12.09 -6.07
N LYS A 244 49.84 -10.85 -5.59
CA LYS A 244 50.85 -9.87 -6.08
C LYS A 244 52.26 -10.13 -5.56
N MET A 245 52.43 -10.84 -4.45
CA MET A 245 53.74 -11.20 -3.91
C MET A 245 54.31 -12.49 -4.51
N GLY A 246 53.46 -13.29 -5.16
CA GLY A 246 53.77 -14.65 -5.65
C GLY A 246 54.57 -14.76 -6.96
N ALA A 247 55.59 -13.91 -7.19
CA ALA A 247 56.60 -14.12 -8.24
C ALA A 247 57.83 -13.19 -8.07
N ASN A 248 58.89 -13.65 -7.40
CA ASN A 248 60.21 -12.96 -7.46
C ASN A 248 61.42 -13.84 -7.03
N ASP A 249 61.39 -15.16 -7.28
CA ASP A 249 62.48 -16.06 -6.90
C ASP A 249 63.59 -16.14 -7.98
N ARG A 250 64.36 -15.03 -8.07
CA ARG A 250 65.69 -14.89 -8.71
C ARG A 250 65.72 -14.91 -10.26
N HIS A 251 66.74 -14.42 -10.97
CA HIS A 251 68.09 -13.95 -10.58
C HIS A 251 68.46 -12.60 -11.25
N ASN A 252 69.40 -11.88 -10.62
CA ASN A 252 70.35 -10.92 -11.21
C ASN A 252 69.87 -9.98 -12.36
N GLY A 253 69.15 -8.92 -11.98
CA GLY A 253 69.17 -7.64 -12.71
C GLY A 253 70.18 -6.67 -12.07
N GLN A 254 70.78 -5.76 -12.85
CA GLN A 254 71.79 -4.83 -12.34
C GLN A 254 71.21 -3.81 -11.34
N HIS A 255 72.07 -3.30 -10.44
CA HIS A 255 71.76 -2.15 -9.58
C HIS A 255 71.54 -0.89 -10.43
N ILE A 256 70.27 -0.59 -10.72
CA ILE A 256 69.88 0.69 -11.34
C ILE A 256 69.97 1.76 -10.25
N GLN A 257 71.12 2.39 -10.14
CA GLN A 257 71.32 3.57 -9.31
C GLN A 257 70.61 4.76 -9.98
N SER A 258 69.34 4.98 -9.64
CA SER A 258 68.49 6.00 -10.24
C SER A 258 68.86 7.43 -9.79
N SER A 259 70.01 7.93 -10.25
CA SER A 259 70.39 9.33 -10.12
C SER A 259 69.56 10.19 -11.07
N HIS A 260 68.34 10.53 -10.66
CA HIS A 260 67.61 11.68 -11.20
C HIS A 260 67.97 12.90 -10.35
N PRO A 261 68.90 13.78 -10.80
CA PRO A 261 69.00 15.11 -10.24
C PRO A 261 67.75 15.92 -10.61
N ASP A 262 67.33 16.85 -9.75
CA ASP A 262 66.25 17.79 -10.02
C ASP A 262 66.67 18.81 -11.09
N SER A 263 66.60 18.40 -12.37
CA SER A 263 66.86 19.24 -13.53
C SER A 263 65.72 20.22 -13.77
N GLN A 264 65.65 21.27 -12.96
CA GLN A 264 64.84 22.46 -13.24
C GLN A 264 65.25 23.05 -14.59
N PHE A 265 64.29 23.21 -15.51
CA PHE A 265 64.45 24.08 -16.67
C PHE A 265 63.14 24.82 -16.94
N GLU A 266 63.11 26.09 -16.56
CA GLU A 266 62.11 27.06 -17.01
C GLU A 266 62.34 27.37 -18.50
N SER A 267 61.27 27.54 -19.27
CA SER A 267 61.25 28.31 -20.53
C SER A 267 59.83 28.51 -21.08
N GLU A 268 59.21 29.64 -20.74
CA GLU A 268 58.26 30.34 -21.62
C GLU A 268 59.03 31.40 -22.46
N PRO A 269 58.41 32.18 -23.37
CA PRO A 269 57.16 31.98 -24.13
C PRO A 269 57.38 32.07 -25.67
N GLY A 270 56.34 31.81 -26.47
CA GLY A 270 56.38 32.02 -27.94
C GLY A 270 55.03 32.36 -28.56
N LEU A 271 54.88 33.55 -29.15
CA LEU A 271 53.63 34.06 -29.73
C LEU A 271 53.39 33.60 -31.19
N GLY A 272 52.16 33.21 -31.52
CA GLY A 272 51.71 32.98 -32.91
C GLY A 272 50.19 33.10 -33.06
N LYS A 273 49.71 33.95 -33.98
CA LYS A 273 48.28 34.19 -34.26
C LYS A 273 47.89 33.67 -35.65
N GLY A 274 46.61 33.29 -35.81
CA GLY A 274 45.91 33.16 -37.10
C GLY A 274 45.18 31.82 -37.23
N SER A 275 43.84 31.73 -37.19
CA SER A 275 42.81 32.26 -38.12
C SER A 275 42.61 31.41 -39.39
N GLY A 276 41.47 30.72 -39.50
CA GLY A 276 41.07 29.99 -40.71
C GLY A 276 39.64 29.43 -40.60
N LYS A 277 38.77 29.71 -41.58
CA LYS A 277 37.33 29.39 -41.55
C LYS A 277 36.98 28.02 -42.15
N PHE A 278 35.87 27.48 -41.66
CA PHE A 278 34.93 26.54 -42.31
C PHE A 278 34.89 26.52 -43.85
N SER A 279 34.91 25.30 -44.42
CA SER A 279 33.93 24.75 -45.42
C SER A 279 34.47 23.44 -46.02
N ALA A 280 33.73 22.58 -46.74
CA ALA A 280 32.31 22.15 -46.73
C ALA A 280 32.12 21.11 -47.86
N GLY A 281 31.12 20.21 -47.76
CA GLY A 281 30.71 19.26 -48.82
C GLY A 281 30.09 17.98 -48.22
N ALA A 282 28.81 17.60 -48.39
CA ALA A 282 27.94 17.46 -49.58
C ALA A 282 28.26 16.19 -50.40
N GLN A 283 27.33 15.32 -50.84
CA GLN A 283 25.86 15.16 -50.68
C GLN A 283 25.56 13.67 -50.35
N SER A 284 24.51 13.21 -49.66
CA SER A 284 23.05 13.42 -49.74
C SER A 284 22.32 12.69 -50.89
N CYS A 285 21.53 11.66 -50.54
CA CYS A 285 20.34 11.20 -51.27
C CYS A 285 19.33 10.54 -50.29
N ASN A 286 18.04 10.53 -50.67
CA ASN A 286 16.90 10.12 -49.81
C ASN A 286 16.49 8.64 -50.08
N ALA A 287 15.55 7.97 -49.40
CA ALA A 287 14.48 8.42 -48.50
C ALA A 287 13.98 7.30 -47.53
N ASP A 288 13.22 7.70 -46.51
CA ASP A 288 12.31 6.89 -45.66
C ASP A 288 11.01 6.45 -46.40
N PRO A 289 10.10 5.63 -45.83
CA PRO A 289 10.08 4.94 -44.51
C PRO A 289 9.76 3.42 -44.56
N VAL A 290 9.74 2.75 -43.38
CA VAL A 290 8.64 1.86 -42.86
C VAL A 290 9.15 0.84 -41.81
N THR A 291 8.37 0.63 -40.74
CA THR A 291 8.62 -0.35 -39.66
C THR A 291 8.35 -1.82 -40.04
N PRO A 292 9.17 -2.78 -39.59
CA PRO A 292 8.78 -4.20 -39.49
C PRO A 292 8.35 -4.58 -38.06
N LYS A 293 7.48 -5.59 -37.95
CA LYS A 293 6.85 -6.08 -36.71
C LYS A 293 6.94 -7.61 -36.68
N ALA A 294 7.78 -8.16 -35.81
CA ALA A 294 8.00 -9.61 -35.75
C ALA A 294 6.79 -10.37 -35.14
N LYS A 295 6.47 -11.54 -35.72
CA LYS A 295 5.44 -12.48 -35.26
C LYS A 295 5.94 -13.92 -35.43
N LEU A 296 5.45 -14.85 -34.61
CA LEU A 296 5.78 -16.27 -34.67
C LEU A 296 4.78 -17.06 -35.54
N SER A 297 5.30 -18.00 -36.34
CA SER A 297 4.60 -19.13 -37.00
C SER A 297 5.59 -19.92 -37.87
N GLU A 298 5.44 -21.19 -38.24
CA GLU A 298 4.78 -22.41 -37.70
C GLU A 298 5.08 -23.59 -38.70
N VAL A 299 4.92 -24.87 -38.33
CA VAL A 299 4.90 -26.07 -39.25
C VAL A 299 6.28 -26.43 -39.90
N SER A 300 6.73 -27.66 -40.20
CA SER A 300 6.26 -29.08 -40.14
C SER A 300 7.42 -30.00 -39.63
N THR A 301 7.42 -31.35 -39.57
CA THR A 301 6.86 -32.42 -40.46
C THR A 301 6.61 -33.75 -39.72
N ARG A 302 5.84 -34.68 -40.32
CA ARG A 302 5.62 -36.11 -39.90
C ARG A 302 6.70 -37.04 -40.53
N ILE A 303 6.66 -38.38 -40.61
CA ILE A 303 5.70 -39.51 -40.46
C ILE A 303 6.58 -40.81 -40.42
N ASP A 304 6.28 -42.02 -39.89
CA ASP A 304 5.35 -42.58 -38.88
C ASP A 304 5.78 -44.04 -38.53
N SER A 305 5.23 -44.70 -37.50
CA SER A 305 5.29 -46.18 -37.26
C SER A 305 4.53 -46.66 -36.00
N GLN A 306 3.88 -47.83 -36.06
CA GLN A 306 3.01 -48.40 -35.00
C GLN A 306 2.83 -49.95 -35.16
N PRO A 307 2.15 -50.68 -34.25
CA PRO A 307 2.51 -51.10 -32.88
C PRO A 307 2.73 -52.65 -32.82
N PRO A 308 2.55 -53.38 -31.68
CA PRO A 308 1.20 -53.81 -31.27
C PRO A 308 0.93 -53.99 -29.74
N VAL A 309 -0.33 -53.72 -29.33
CA VAL A 309 -1.12 -54.27 -28.17
C VAL A 309 -0.52 -54.24 -26.72
N SER A 310 -1.29 -54.15 -25.63
CA SER A 310 -2.72 -54.45 -25.42
C SER A 310 -3.49 -53.42 -24.56
N SER A 311 -4.61 -52.96 -25.11
CA SER A 311 -5.87 -52.55 -24.47
C SER A 311 -6.00 -52.40 -22.93
N VAL A 312 -6.23 -51.16 -22.46
CA VAL A 312 -7.40 -50.81 -21.61
C VAL A 312 -7.89 -49.40 -21.98
N SER A 313 -9.18 -49.25 -22.31
CA SER A 313 -9.96 -48.00 -22.35
C SER A 313 -11.43 -48.30 -22.67
N PRO A 314 -12.41 -47.43 -22.37
CA PRO A 314 -12.32 -46.16 -21.64
C PRO A 314 -13.20 -46.11 -20.37
N SER A 315 -12.91 -45.19 -19.43
CA SER A 315 -13.76 -44.96 -18.25
C SER A 315 -13.95 -43.48 -17.88
N LEU A 316 -14.67 -42.77 -18.77
CA LEU A 316 -15.56 -41.62 -18.48
C LEU A 316 -14.97 -40.35 -17.80
N PRO A 317 -15.63 -39.18 -17.95
CA PRO A 317 -14.99 -37.90 -17.63
C PRO A 317 -14.85 -37.63 -16.13
N ILE A 318 -13.89 -36.76 -15.79
CA ILE A 318 -13.71 -36.17 -14.47
C ILE A 318 -15.07 -35.74 -13.92
N SER A 319 -15.52 -36.42 -12.87
CA SER A 319 -16.78 -36.10 -12.20
C SER A 319 -16.68 -34.69 -11.62
N ARG A 320 -17.51 -33.77 -12.13
CA ARG A 320 -17.66 -32.43 -11.56
C ARG A 320 -17.93 -32.60 -10.06
N LEU A 321 -17.09 -31.99 -9.22
CA LEU A 321 -17.20 -32.05 -7.76
C LEU A 321 -18.67 -31.88 -7.36
N ALA A 322 -19.25 -32.92 -6.79
CA ALA A 322 -20.67 -32.92 -6.44
C ALA A 322 -20.95 -31.78 -5.46
N ARG A 323 -22.07 -31.09 -5.64
CA ARG A 323 -22.42 -29.86 -4.91
C ARG A 323 -22.39 -30.08 -3.40
N GLU A 324 -21.27 -29.72 -2.77
CA GLU A 324 -21.01 -29.94 -1.33
C GLU A 324 -22.04 -29.22 -0.43
N ILE A 325 -22.67 -28.16 -0.93
CA ILE A 325 -23.52 -27.25 -0.17
C ILE A 325 -24.75 -26.86 -1.00
N PRO A 326 -25.99 -27.04 -0.51
CA PRO A 326 -27.18 -26.54 -1.19
C PRO A 326 -27.34 -25.03 -1.00
N LEU A 327 -27.83 -24.33 -2.03
CA LEU A 327 -27.92 -22.86 -2.07
C LEU A 327 -28.60 -22.21 -0.84
N PRO A 328 -29.70 -22.74 -0.27
CA PRO A 328 -30.30 -22.16 0.94
C PRO A 328 -29.36 -22.18 2.17
N VAL A 329 -28.51 -23.21 2.29
CA VAL A 329 -27.51 -23.28 3.38
C VAL A 329 -26.44 -22.20 3.20
N LEU A 330 -25.99 -21.94 1.98
CA LEU A 330 -25.06 -20.84 1.69
C LEU A 330 -25.71 -19.48 2.02
N LEU A 331 -26.92 -19.22 1.53
CA LEU A 331 -27.59 -17.94 1.77
C LEU A 331 -27.90 -17.70 3.27
N SER A 332 -28.13 -18.76 4.05
CA SER A 332 -28.26 -18.64 5.52
C SER A 332 -26.96 -18.24 6.23
N ALA A 333 -25.80 -18.58 5.65
CA ALA A 333 -24.48 -18.30 6.21
C ALA A 333 -23.88 -16.98 5.70
N CYS A 334 -24.21 -16.58 4.47
CA CYS A 334 -23.63 -15.44 3.76
C CYS A 334 -24.71 -14.55 3.10
N PRO A 335 -25.70 -13.99 3.84
CA PRO A 335 -26.80 -13.26 3.22
C PRO A 335 -26.37 -11.95 2.53
N GLN A 336 -25.19 -11.37 2.85
CA GLN A 336 -24.71 -10.15 2.17
C GLN A 336 -24.58 -10.32 0.65
N ILE A 337 -24.43 -11.54 0.13
CA ILE A 337 -24.38 -11.80 -1.32
C ILE A 337 -25.73 -11.57 -2.02
N ALA A 338 -26.85 -11.65 -1.29
CA ALA A 338 -28.20 -11.55 -1.87
C ALA A 338 -28.47 -10.18 -2.49
N ASP A 339 -27.97 -9.11 -1.86
CA ASP A 339 -28.12 -7.71 -2.31
C ASP A 339 -27.51 -7.47 -3.71
N TYR A 340 -26.58 -8.33 -4.15
CA TYR A 340 -25.89 -8.26 -5.45
C TYR A 340 -26.50 -9.17 -6.52
N GLY A 341 -27.59 -9.87 -6.20
CA GLY A 341 -28.38 -10.59 -7.20
C GLY A 341 -29.14 -9.64 -8.15
N PRO A 342 -29.53 -10.08 -9.36
CA PRO A 342 -30.12 -9.22 -10.40
C PRO A 342 -31.46 -8.57 -10.03
N GLN A 343 -32.08 -8.98 -8.91
CA GLN A 343 -33.29 -8.38 -8.34
C GLN A 343 -33.13 -8.06 -6.83
N GLY A 344 -31.90 -7.86 -6.35
CA GLY A 344 -31.60 -7.72 -4.91
C GLY A 344 -31.87 -8.99 -4.10
N ARG A 345 -32.00 -10.13 -4.79
CA ARG A 345 -32.17 -11.48 -4.23
C ARG A 345 -31.50 -12.50 -5.15
N ILE A 346 -31.16 -13.65 -4.57
CA ILE A 346 -30.62 -14.83 -5.26
C ILE A 346 -31.61 -15.98 -5.09
N THR A 347 -32.15 -16.47 -6.20
CA THR A 347 -33.12 -17.58 -6.26
C THR A 347 -32.47 -18.88 -6.72
N ASN A 348 -31.42 -18.79 -7.55
CA ASN A 348 -30.77 -19.91 -8.20
C ASN A 348 -29.25 -19.70 -8.33
N TRP A 349 -28.52 -20.74 -8.76
CA TRP A 349 -27.05 -20.69 -8.89
C TRP A 349 -26.53 -19.73 -9.96
N LYS A 350 -27.31 -19.43 -11.02
CA LYS A 350 -26.94 -18.43 -12.04
C LYS A 350 -27.01 -17.01 -11.48
N ASP A 351 -27.98 -16.73 -10.61
CA ASP A 351 -28.05 -15.46 -9.87
C ASP A 351 -26.82 -15.31 -8.96
N LEU A 352 -26.42 -16.37 -8.24
CA LEU A 352 -25.21 -16.37 -7.40
C LEU A 352 -23.94 -16.16 -8.22
N LEU A 353 -23.80 -16.81 -9.38
CA LEU A 353 -22.67 -16.62 -10.29
C LEU A 353 -22.59 -15.17 -10.78
N THR A 354 -23.74 -14.56 -11.12
CA THR A 354 -23.83 -13.15 -11.50
C THR A 354 -23.41 -12.23 -10.35
N ALA A 355 -23.97 -12.45 -9.15
CA ALA A 355 -23.65 -11.70 -7.94
C ALA A 355 -22.17 -11.82 -7.57
N ALA A 356 -21.57 -13.02 -7.69
CA ALA A 356 -20.16 -13.25 -7.43
C ALA A 356 -19.25 -12.48 -8.39
N VAL A 357 -19.63 -12.28 -9.66
CA VAL A 357 -18.87 -11.45 -10.61
C VAL A 357 -18.90 -9.97 -10.23
N VAL A 358 -20.05 -9.46 -9.74
CA VAL A 358 -20.18 -8.08 -9.22
C VAL A 358 -19.39 -7.89 -7.92
N VAL A 359 -19.46 -8.86 -7.01
CA VAL A 359 -18.74 -8.82 -5.73
C VAL A 359 -17.23 -9.02 -5.92
N ARG A 360 -16.80 -9.79 -6.92
CA ARG A 360 -15.40 -9.92 -7.33
C ARG A 360 -14.79 -8.56 -7.67
N THR A 361 -15.48 -7.72 -8.44
CA THR A 361 -14.97 -6.37 -8.78
C THR A 361 -15.02 -5.43 -7.59
N MET A 362 -16.10 -5.45 -6.79
CA MET A 362 -16.20 -4.67 -5.54
C MET A 362 -15.07 -4.98 -4.55
N LEU A 363 -14.69 -6.25 -4.41
CA LEU A 363 -13.62 -6.72 -3.52
C LEU A 363 -12.21 -6.58 -4.13
N ASN A 364 -12.07 -5.94 -5.31
CA ASN A 364 -10.81 -5.81 -6.05
C ASN A 364 -10.07 -7.14 -6.29
N VAL A 365 -10.82 -8.21 -6.57
CA VAL A 365 -10.29 -9.51 -6.99
C VAL A 365 -10.07 -9.48 -8.50
N SER A 366 -8.84 -9.74 -8.97
CA SER A 366 -8.55 -9.79 -10.42
C SER A 366 -9.36 -10.90 -11.11
N THR A 367 -9.59 -10.75 -12.42
CA THR A 367 -10.19 -11.80 -13.26
C THR A 367 -9.39 -13.09 -13.14
N ASP A 368 -8.10 -13.03 -13.48
CA ASP A 368 -7.09 -14.09 -13.29
C ASP A 368 -7.22 -14.87 -11.96
N ALA A 369 -7.37 -14.17 -10.81
CA ALA A 369 -7.45 -14.84 -9.51
C ALA A 369 -8.78 -15.58 -9.28
N TYR A 370 -9.85 -15.16 -9.96
CA TYR A 370 -11.16 -15.78 -9.90
C TYR A 370 -11.33 -16.86 -10.97
N ASP A 371 -10.76 -16.65 -12.15
CA ASP A 371 -10.75 -17.62 -13.24
C ASP A 371 -9.92 -18.85 -12.82
N ASP A 372 -8.77 -18.64 -12.16
CA ASP A 372 -7.97 -19.71 -11.53
C ASP A 372 -8.67 -20.38 -10.32
N ALA A 373 -9.53 -19.64 -9.61
CA ALA A 373 -10.40 -20.27 -8.62
C ALA A 373 -11.48 -21.14 -9.29
N CYS A 374 -12.03 -20.72 -10.43
CA CYS A 374 -13.04 -21.46 -11.18
C CYS A 374 -12.50 -22.73 -11.85
N THR A 375 -11.25 -22.75 -12.34
CA THR A 375 -10.63 -23.96 -12.91
C THR A 375 -10.33 -25.01 -11.85
N VAL A 376 -9.92 -24.60 -10.64
CA VAL A 376 -9.53 -25.52 -9.55
C VAL A 376 -10.73 -25.98 -8.70
N LEU A 377 -11.64 -25.07 -8.33
CA LEU A 377 -12.76 -25.36 -7.43
C LEU A 377 -14.05 -25.72 -8.19
N GLY A 378 -14.17 -25.30 -9.45
CA GLY A 378 -15.45 -25.22 -10.16
C GLY A 378 -16.19 -23.91 -9.86
N GLN A 379 -17.00 -23.45 -10.83
CA GLN A 379 -17.65 -22.13 -10.81
C GLN A 379 -18.57 -21.90 -9.59
N GLU A 380 -19.41 -22.89 -9.25
CA GLU A 380 -20.34 -22.81 -8.10
C GLU A 380 -19.58 -22.67 -6.76
N ASN A 381 -18.49 -23.41 -6.60
CA ASN A 381 -17.63 -23.34 -5.42
C ASN A 381 -16.82 -22.04 -5.36
N ALA A 382 -16.29 -21.55 -6.49
CA ALA A 382 -15.60 -20.26 -6.55
C ALA A 382 -16.54 -19.08 -6.17
N ALA A 383 -17.77 -19.09 -6.69
CA ALA A 383 -18.80 -18.12 -6.29
C ALA A 383 -19.17 -18.24 -4.80
N THR A 384 -19.26 -19.47 -4.28
CA THR A 384 -19.47 -19.73 -2.84
C THR A 384 -18.34 -19.15 -1.99
N VAL A 385 -17.08 -19.30 -2.40
CA VAL A 385 -15.92 -18.71 -1.72
C VAL A 385 -15.95 -17.18 -1.78
N ILE A 386 -16.32 -16.57 -2.91
CA ILE A 386 -16.52 -15.10 -3.01
C ILE A 386 -17.60 -14.62 -2.03
N ALA A 387 -18.73 -15.31 -1.91
CA ALA A 387 -19.77 -14.99 -0.93
C ALA A 387 -19.26 -15.09 0.53
N CYS A 388 -18.47 -16.12 0.83
CA CYS A 388 -17.84 -16.31 2.13
C CYS A 388 -16.76 -15.25 2.46
N ILE A 389 -16.10 -14.69 1.45
CA ILE A 389 -15.13 -13.61 1.59
C ILE A 389 -15.85 -12.26 1.80
N LEU A 390 -16.95 -12.00 1.09
CA LEU A 390 -17.79 -10.80 1.29
C LEU A 390 -18.30 -10.70 2.74
N GLU A 391 -18.89 -11.78 3.26
CA GLU A 391 -19.43 -11.84 4.63
C GLU A 391 -18.34 -11.60 5.71
N ARG A 392 -17.05 -11.63 5.34
CA ARG A 392 -15.89 -11.31 6.19
C ARG A 392 -15.00 -10.19 5.65
N ALA A 393 -15.49 -9.35 4.72
CA ALA A 393 -14.67 -8.36 4.04
C ALA A 393 -13.99 -7.36 5.00
N ASP A 394 -14.70 -6.89 6.04
CA ASP A 394 -14.15 -6.03 7.11
C ASP A 394 -12.95 -6.66 7.85
N CYS A 395 -12.77 -7.98 7.77
CA CYS A 395 -11.70 -8.75 8.42
C CYS A 395 -10.62 -9.27 7.43
N ILE A 396 -10.75 -9.05 6.13
CA ILE A 396 -9.86 -9.60 5.09
C ILE A 396 -9.19 -8.45 4.33
N SER A 397 -7.93 -8.15 4.69
CA SER A 397 -7.17 -7.02 4.11
C SER A 397 -6.78 -7.17 2.64
N SER A 398 -6.90 -8.36 2.05
CA SER A 398 -6.67 -8.60 0.62
C SER A 398 -7.54 -9.77 0.13
N PRO A 399 -8.78 -9.50 -0.33
CA PRO A 399 -9.69 -10.53 -0.83
C PRO A 399 -9.09 -11.40 -1.94
N GLY A 400 -8.46 -10.80 -2.95
CA GLY A 400 -7.84 -11.53 -4.07
C GLY A 400 -6.60 -12.33 -3.67
N GLY A 401 -5.79 -11.81 -2.74
CA GLY A 401 -4.67 -12.55 -2.17
C GLY A 401 -5.13 -13.75 -1.32
N TYR A 402 -6.21 -13.59 -0.58
CA TYR A 402 -6.81 -14.67 0.21
C TYR A 402 -7.43 -15.76 -0.68
N LEU A 403 -8.15 -15.37 -1.75
CA LEU A 403 -8.69 -16.31 -2.74
C LEU A 403 -7.58 -17.18 -3.35
N ARG A 404 -6.48 -16.58 -3.84
CA ARG A 404 -5.33 -17.33 -4.39
C ARG A 404 -4.73 -18.31 -3.37
N VAL A 405 -4.71 -18.00 -2.08
CA VAL A 405 -4.26 -18.93 -1.02
C VAL A 405 -5.23 -20.10 -0.83
N LEU A 406 -6.55 -19.88 -0.95
CA LEU A 406 -7.54 -20.96 -0.93
C LEU A 406 -7.43 -21.85 -2.18
N THR A 407 -7.32 -21.26 -3.37
CA THR A 407 -7.06 -21.98 -4.64
C THR A 407 -5.79 -22.83 -4.56
N ALA A 408 -4.69 -22.29 -4.02
CA ALA A 408 -3.44 -23.02 -3.85
C ALA A 408 -3.52 -24.18 -2.83
N ARG A 409 -4.41 -24.09 -1.83
CA ARG A 409 -4.72 -25.21 -0.92
C ARG A 409 -5.63 -26.25 -1.57
N ALA A 410 -6.60 -25.82 -2.36
CA ALA A 410 -7.52 -26.70 -3.10
C ALA A 410 -6.77 -27.59 -4.12
N ARG A 411 -5.79 -27.04 -4.85
CA ARG A 411 -4.89 -27.83 -5.72
C ARG A 411 -4.13 -28.94 -4.97
N ARG A 412 -3.94 -28.79 -3.66
CA ARG A 412 -3.28 -29.78 -2.78
C ARG A 412 -4.27 -30.65 -1.99
N GLN A 413 -5.55 -30.63 -2.38
CA GLN A 413 -6.67 -31.29 -1.68
C GLN A 413 -6.83 -30.87 -0.20
N ALA A 414 -6.18 -29.78 0.21
CA ALA A 414 -6.10 -29.29 1.60
C ALA A 414 -7.12 -28.16 1.90
N PHE A 415 -8.20 -28.10 1.13
CA PHE A 415 -9.31 -27.16 1.30
C PHE A 415 -10.59 -27.71 0.66
N SER A 416 -11.69 -27.67 1.41
CA SER A 416 -13.06 -27.89 0.94
C SER A 416 -13.95 -26.74 1.42
N VAL A 417 -15.12 -26.55 0.81
CA VAL A 417 -15.93 -25.33 1.02
C VAL A 417 -16.88 -25.51 2.21
N ALA A 418 -17.37 -26.72 2.45
CA ALA A 418 -18.31 -27.01 3.53
C ALA A 418 -17.81 -26.58 4.95
N PRO A 419 -16.56 -26.80 5.37
CA PRO A 419 -16.06 -26.31 6.66
C PRO A 419 -16.03 -24.78 6.78
N MET A 420 -15.80 -24.06 5.67
CA MET A 420 -15.77 -22.59 5.63
C MET A 420 -17.17 -22.02 5.89
N VAL A 421 -18.19 -22.54 5.19
CA VAL A 421 -19.60 -22.16 5.39
C VAL A 421 -20.09 -22.58 6.79
N ALA A 422 -19.71 -23.76 7.27
CA ALA A 422 -20.07 -24.24 8.61
C ALA A 422 -19.41 -23.41 9.74
N ALA A 423 -18.22 -22.82 9.50
CA ALA A 423 -17.61 -21.87 10.43
C ALA A 423 -18.36 -20.53 10.46
N LEU A 424 -18.73 -19.99 9.29
CA LEU A 424 -19.53 -18.76 9.19
C LEU A 424 -20.90 -18.90 9.86
N ARG A 425 -21.61 -19.99 9.61
CA ARG A 425 -22.92 -20.26 10.21
C ARG A 425 -22.84 -20.37 11.74
N ARG A 426 -21.77 -20.97 12.30
CA ARG A 426 -21.54 -21.01 13.76
C ARG A 426 -21.21 -19.64 14.33
N ALA A 427 -20.36 -18.85 13.68
CA ALA A 427 -20.05 -17.49 14.10
C ALA A 427 -21.30 -16.60 14.12
N ARG A 428 -22.20 -16.75 13.14
CA ARG A 428 -23.50 -16.08 13.10
C ARG A 428 -24.46 -16.58 14.19
N GLY A 429 -24.54 -17.89 14.42
CA GLY A 429 -25.35 -18.47 15.50
C GLY A 429 -24.95 -17.98 16.89
N ALA A 430 -23.66 -17.74 17.14
CA ALA A 430 -23.16 -17.15 18.38
C ALA A 430 -23.37 -15.62 18.48
N SER A 431 -23.82 -14.96 17.41
CA SER A 431 -24.05 -13.50 17.35
C SER A 431 -25.52 -13.08 17.45
N MET A 432 -26.45 -14.04 17.32
CA MET A 432 -27.86 -13.83 17.67
C MET A 432 -28.10 -14.35 19.09
N PRO A 433 -28.45 -13.49 20.06
CA PRO A 433 -28.96 -13.99 21.33
C PRO A 433 -30.29 -14.72 21.10
N LEU A 434 -30.55 -15.74 21.91
CA LEU A 434 -31.84 -16.44 21.93
C LEU A 434 -32.96 -15.45 22.28
N ALA A 435 -33.85 -15.19 21.32
CA ALA A 435 -35.12 -14.54 21.58
C ALA A 435 -36.13 -15.60 21.99
N SER A 436 -36.39 -15.68 23.30
CA SER A 436 -37.50 -16.38 23.94
C SER A 436 -38.60 -15.38 24.29
#